data_AF-A0A418ZXF8-F1
#
_entry.id   AF-A0A418ZXF8-F1
#
_cell.length_a   1.000
_cell.length_b   1.000
_cell.length_c   1.000
_cell.angle_alpha   90.00
_cell.angle_beta   90.00
_cell.angle_gamma   90.00
#
_symmetry.space_group_name_H-M   'P 1'
#
loop_
_entity.id
_entity.type
_entity.pdbx_description
1 polymer ?
#
loop_
_entity_poly.entity_id
_entity_poly.type
_entity_poly.pdbx_seq_one_letter_code
_entity_poly.pdbx_strand_id
1 'polypeptide(L)' 'MRKRRNHDAGFKARVALEALKGERTVSELAAEYGVHPTMIHQWSEP' A
#
# COMPACT_ATOMS: atom_id res chain seq x y z
N MET A 1 -9.31 22.54 0.01
CA MET A 1 -8.20 21.73 -0.56
C MET A 1 -8.02 20.47 0.27
N ARG A 2 -8.26 19.27 -0.29
CA ARG A 2 -8.05 17.99 0.41
C ARG A 2 -6.54 17.83 0.68
N LYS A 3 -6.12 17.95 1.95
CA LYS A 3 -4.75 17.59 2.39
C LYS A 3 -4.52 16.12 2.01
N ARG A 4 -3.67 15.87 1.02
CA ARG A 4 -3.21 14.51 0.72
C ARG A 4 -2.48 14.01 1.97
N ARG A 5 -3.00 12.96 2.60
CA ARG A 5 -2.25 12.20 3.61
C ARG A 5 -1.10 11.54 2.87
N ASN A 6 0.07 12.18 2.91
CA ASN A 6 1.28 11.59 2.36
C ASN A 6 1.66 10.43 3.28
N HIS A 7 1.50 9.21 2.78
CA HIS A 7 2.09 8.03 3.40
C HIS A 7 3.61 8.10 3.22
N ASP A 8 4.36 7.89 4.29
CA ASP A 8 5.82 7.83 4.28
C ASP A 8 6.33 6.82 3.24
N ALA A 9 7.43 7.17 2.57
CA ALA A 9 8.03 6.31 1.54
C ALA A 9 8.40 4.92 2.10
N GLY A 10 8.87 4.85 3.36
CA GLY A 10 9.18 3.57 4.02
C GLY A 10 7.94 2.74 4.36
N PHE A 11 6.77 3.36 4.48
CA PHE A 11 5.51 2.63 4.63
C PHE A 11 5.06 2.05 3.29
N LYS A 12 5.07 2.86 2.24
CA LYS A 12 4.75 2.40 0.87
C LYS A 12 5.67 1.27 0.42
N ALA A 13 6.97 1.38 0.69
CA ALA A 13 7.95 0.35 0.36
C ALA A 13 7.68 -0.97 1.10
N ARG A 14 7.35 -0.93 2.40
CA ARG A 14 6.96 -2.14 3.14
C ARG A 14 5.72 -2.79 2.55
N VAL A 15 4.67 -2.01 2.29
CA VAL A 15 3.40 -2.53 1.76
C VAL A 15 3.58 -3.07 0.33
N ALA A 16 4.39 -2.41 -0.51
CA ALA A 16 4.74 -2.90 -1.83
C ALA A 16 5.55 -4.19 -1.77
N LEU A 17 6.54 -4.29 -0.88
CA LEU A 17 7.32 -5.52 -0.69
C LEU A 17 6.43 -6.67 -0.20
N GLU A 18 5.50 -6.42 0.71
CA GLU A 18 4.61 -7.46 1.23
C GLU A 18 3.59 -7.92 0.18
N ALA A 19 3.11 -6.99 -0.66
CA ALA A 19 2.28 -7.29 -1.81
C ALA A 19 3.05 -8.11 -2.87
N LEU A 20 4.32 -7.77 -3.14
CA LEU A 20 5.20 -8.49 -4.07
C LEU A 20 5.60 -9.87 -3.54
N LYS A 21 5.73 -10.02 -2.22
CA LYS A 21 6.09 -11.29 -1.58
C LYS A 21 4.95 -12.32 -1.68
N GLY A 22 3.72 -11.88 -1.95
CA GLY A 22 2.56 -12.75 -2.16
C GLY A 22 2.06 -13.47 -0.90
N GLU A 23 2.60 -13.13 0.28
CA GLU A 23 2.17 -13.69 1.56
C GLU A 23 0.81 -13.12 2.02
N ARG A 24 0.46 -11.92 1.54
CA ARG A 24 -0.83 -11.26 1.80
C ARG A 24 -1.34 -10.62 0.53
N THR A 25 -2.64 -10.71 0.30
CA THR A 25 -3.26 -10.06 -0.85
C THR A 25 -3.31 -8.54 -0.64
N VAL A 26 -3.31 -7.78 -1.73
CA VAL A 26 -3.43 -6.30 -1.69
C VAL A 26 -4.68 -5.86 -0.90
N SER A 27 -5.76 -6.63 -0.97
CA SER A 27 -6.99 -6.38 -0.20
C SER A 27 -6.83 -6.60 1.30
N GLU A 28 -6.07 -7.60 1.72
CA GLU A 28 -5.76 -7.82 3.15
C GLU A 28 -4.83 -6.75 3.69
N LEU A 29 -3.78 -6.42 2.94
CA LEU A 29 -2.88 -5.31 3.29
C LEU A 29 -3.64 -3.99 3.38
N ALA A 30 -4.59 -3.75 2.47
CA ALA A 30 -5.47 -2.60 2.50
C ALA A 30 -6.30 -2.54 3.78
N ALA A 31 -6.89 -3.66 4.19
CA ALA A 31 -7.68 -3.75 5.41
C ALA A 31 -6.82 -3.61 6.67
N GLU A 32 -5.66 -4.26 6.72
CA GLU A 32 -4.74 -4.27 7.87
C GLU A 32 -4.13 -2.88 8.11
N TYR A 33 -3.69 -2.23 7.03
CA TYR A 33 -3.02 -0.93 7.10
C TYR A 33 -3.98 0.27 6.96
N GLY A 34 -5.27 0.02 6.71
CA GLY A 34 -6.27 1.07 6.48
C GLY A 34 -6.01 1.90 5.22
N VAL A 35 -5.39 1.27 4.21
CA VAL A 35 -4.97 1.89 2.95
C VAL A 35 -5.91 1.42 1.85
N HIS A 36 -6.26 2.27 0.90
CA HIS A 36 -7.08 1.83 -0.23
C HIS A 36 -6.30 0.84 -1.13
N PRO A 37 -6.88 -0.29 -1.57
CA PRO A 37 -6.20 -1.29 -2.42
C PRO A 37 -5.57 -0.67 -3.68
N THR A 38 -6.25 0.29 -4.29
CA THR A 38 -5.75 1.05 -5.45
C THR A 38 -4.44 1.79 -5.17
N MET A 39 -4.24 2.29 -3.94
CA MET A 39 -2.98 2.95 -3.59
C MET A 39 -1.84 1.94 -3.46
N ILE A 40 -2.11 0.74 -2.97
CA ILE A 40 -1.12 -0.33 -2.85
C ILE A 40 -0.72 -0.85 -4.23
N HIS A 41 -1.68 -1.03 -5.14
CA HIS A 41 -1.39 -1.32 -6.55
C HIS A 41 -0.47 -0.26 -7.16
N GLN A 42 -0.76 1.02 -6.91
CA GLN A 42 0.08 2.13 -7.37
C GLN A 42 1.51 2.14 -6.77
N TRP A 43 1.74 1.46 -5.65
CA TRP A 43 3.07 1.34 -5.03
C TRP A 43 3.79 0.06 -5.43
N SER A 44 3.05 -0.97 -5.85
CA SER A 44 3.57 -2.28 -6.22
C SER A 44 3.81 -2.41 -7.72
N GLU A 45 3.13 -1.63 -8.56
CA GLU A 45 3.39 -1.52 -10.00
C GLU A 45 4.39 -0.38 -10.29
N PRO A 46 5.37 -0.58 -11.19
CA PRO A 46 6.27 0.48 -11.68
C PRO A 46 5.57 1.49 -12.59
#